data_AF-A0A1V5HAW0-F1
#
_entry.id   AF-A0A1V5HAW0-F1
#
_cell.length_a   1.000
_cell.length_b   1.000
_cell.length_c   1.000
_cell.angle_alpha   90.00
_cell.angle_beta   90.00
_cell.angle_gamma   90.00
#
_symmetry.space_group_name_H-M   'P 1'
#
loop_
_entity.id
_entity.type
_entity.pdbx_description
1 polymer ?
#
loop_
_entity_poly.entity_id
_entity_poly.type
_entity_poly.pdbx_seq_one_letter_code
_entity_poly.pdbx_strand_id
1 'polypeptide(L)'
;MSHGKELFLDHAATTPVHPDVVGLMLPYFGNHFGITTSLSELGRTSRRAVEEARCRAAALIDAAPEEIIFSSGATESNNLAIIGAASSLSGRGKHIITSTGEHPSVINACRHLERRGFEISYVSPDAQGKIDPALIADALRNDTILISIMHASHETGVVQPVEEIGALARERGVLFHCNAAQSAGKIPVNTHTLPADLLSFSSHKLYGPKGVGALFVRKGTVIDPVLFGSGQEQGLRPGTVNVPCVAGFGLACVIALRDIENNGILITSLRESLEQQVISRIDGARIHGSGTVRLPHISSISFRGVRGDDLAAYLDAVNIVVSPGSAQSRAWHGQARRSAEVLPEKEGEEGTIRLSIGWENKEKDIRRTVDRLEEAVRRIREFAAASPDGDVTVFTFPDKSNAAAALKALKDEDMVFSPVLKPDELMQALCSNISLACLSRDQARIGSLLGAHGIEIAGMHTAHPMERPMKKKERDFWEKVEQIKKRNA
;
A
#
# COMPACT_ATOMS: atom_id res chain seq x y z
N MET A 1 -12.15 -20.11 2.45
CA MET A 1 -11.37 -20.15 1.19
C MET A 1 -9.89 -20.16 1.59
N SER A 2 -9.18 -21.28 1.44
CA SER A 2 -7.74 -21.29 1.72
C SER A 2 -7.03 -20.73 0.51
N HIS A 3 -6.30 -19.64 0.68
CA HIS A 3 -5.23 -19.28 -0.24
C HIS A 3 -4.32 -20.52 -0.36
N GLY A 4 -4.25 -21.11 -1.54
CA GLY A 4 -3.59 -22.41 -1.72
C GLY A 4 -2.13 -22.32 -1.30
N LYS A 5 -1.63 -23.16 -0.39
CA LYS A 5 -0.23 -23.24 0.12
C LYS A 5 0.45 -21.94 0.61
N GLU A 6 -0.08 -20.75 0.30
CA GLU A 6 0.50 -19.43 0.54
C GLU A 6 0.00 -18.84 1.85
N LEU A 7 0.93 -18.25 2.59
CA LEU A 7 0.70 -17.50 3.80
C LEU A 7 0.66 -16.01 3.43
N PHE A 8 -0.51 -15.40 3.51
CA PHE A 8 -0.71 -14.01 3.13
C PHE A 8 -0.56 -13.08 4.34
N LEU A 9 0.38 -12.14 4.28
CA LEU A 9 0.63 -11.09 5.27
C LEU A 9 0.69 -9.70 4.58
N ASP A 10 -0.19 -9.46 3.61
CA ASP A 10 -0.31 -8.17 2.93
C ASP A 10 -1.76 -7.62 2.92
N HIS A 11 -2.46 -7.81 4.03
CA HIS A 11 -3.84 -7.33 4.23
C HIS A 11 -4.00 -5.81 4.14
N ALA A 12 -2.94 -5.05 4.40
CA ALA A 12 -2.90 -3.61 4.20
C ALA A 12 -2.89 -3.23 2.72
N ALA A 13 -2.45 -4.10 1.79
CA ALA A 13 -2.62 -3.90 0.35
C ALA A 13 -4.04 -4.25 -0.09
N THR A 14 -4.54 -5.43 0.28
CA THR A 14 -5.94 -5.83 0.08
C THR A 14 -6.28 -7.03 0.95
N THR A 15 -7.56 -7.24 1.22
CA THR A 15 -8.04 -8.46 1.87
C THR A 15 -8.74 -9.40 0.87
N PRO A 16 -8.84 -10.71 1.17
CA PRO A 16 -9.78 -11.59 0.49
C PRO A 16 -11.22 -11.16 0.75
N VAL A 17 -12.14 -11.49 -0.16
CA VAL A 17 -13.57 -11.24 0.08
C VAL A 17 -14.11 -12.28 1.05
N HIS A 18 -14.81 -11.84 2.10
CA HIS A 18 -15.43 -12.73 3.07
C HIS A 18 -16.43 -13.66 2.36
N PRO A 19 -16.49 -14.97 2.68
CA PRO A 19 -17.40 -15.91 2.01
C PRO A 19 -18.86 -15.47 2.00
N ASP A 20 -19.36 -14.98 3.13
CA ASP A 20 -20.75 -14.48 3.24
C ASP A 20 -20.99 -13.25 2.34
N VAL A 21 -19.96 -12.41 2.16
CA VAL A 21 -20.01 -11.28 1.24
C VAL A 21 -20.14 -11.78 -0.20
N VAL A 22 -19.34 -12.77 -0.61
CA VAL A 22 -19.48 -13.39 -1.93
C VAL A 22 -20.89 -13.98 -2.10
N GLY A 23 -21.38 -14.72 -1.11
CA GLY A 23 -22.72 -15.31 -1.13
C GLY A 23 -23.82 -14.27 -1.34
N LEU A 24 -23.74 -13.13 -0.66
CA LEU A 24 -24.69 -12.01 -0.83
C LEU A 24 -24.61 -11.39 -2.24
N MET A 25 -23.41 -11.29 -2.82
CA MET A 25 -23.20 -10.64 -4.11
C MET A 25 -23.75 -11.43 -5.29
N LEU A 26 -23.64 -12.77 -5.26
CA LEU A 26 -23.91 -13.63 -6.42
C LEU A 26 -25.30 -13.42 -7.06
N PRO A 27 -26.41 -13.31 -6.31
CA PRO A 27 -27.73 -13.09 -6.91
C PRO A 27 -27.84 -11.82 -7.76
N TYR A 28 -27.08 -10.76 -7.45
CA TYR A 28 -27.13 -9.48 -8.18
C TYR A 28 -26.39 -9.50 -9.53
N PHE A 29 -25.60 -10.54 -9.81
CA PHE A 29 -25.06 -10.78 -11.15
C PHE A 29 -26.05 -11.53 -12.05
N GLY A 30 -26.95 -12.32 -11.45
CA GLY A 30 -27.92 -13.16 -12.14
C GLY A 30 -29.34 -12.65 -11.92
N ASN A 31 -30.07 -13.23 -10.97
CA ASN A 31 -31.51 -13.03 -10.79
C ASN A 31 -31.94 -11.61 -10.36
N HIS A 32 -31.03 -10.77 -9.86
CA HIS A 32 -31.33 -9.43 -9.34
C HIS A 32 -30.52 -8.32 -10.05
N PHE A 33 -30.36 -8.45 -11.37
CA PHE A 33 -29.53 -7.59 -12.23
C PHE A 33 -30.13 -6.20 -12.56
N GLY A 34 -31.27 -5.84 -11.97
CA GLY A 34 -31.99 -4.61 -12.32
C GLY A 34 -31.19 -3.34 -12.04
N ILE A 35 -31.40 -2.29 -12.84
CA ILE A 35 -30.83 -0.97 -12.59
C ILE A 35 -31.66 -0.21 -11.54
N THR A 36 -30.99 0.50 -10.62
CA THR A 36 -31.63 1.22 -9.49
C THR A 36 -32.61 2.32 -9.91
N THR A 37 -32.49 2.84 -11.14
CA THR A 37 -33.38 3.86 -11.71
C THR A 37 -34.67 3.27 -12.30
N SER A 38 -34.73 1.96 -12.56
CA SER A 38 -35.92 1.30 -13.07
C SER A 38 -37.03 1.27 -12.01
N LEU A 39 -38.29 1.38 -12.46
CA LEU A 39 -39.48 1.24 -11.62
C LEU A 39 -39.97 -0.21 -11.51
N SER A 40 -39.36 -1.14 -12.26
CA SER A 40 -39.68 -2.57 -12.22
C SER A 40 -39.29 -3.20 -10.88
N GLU A 41 -39.79 -4.42 -10.61
CA GLU A 41 -39.45 -5.16 -9.38
C GLU A 41 -37.95 -5.44 -9.24
N LEU A 42 -37.28 -5.73 -10.36
CA LEU A 42 -35.82 -5.85 -10.40
C LEU A 42 -35.13 -4.53 -10.01
N GLY A 43 -35.64 -3.39 -10.48
CA GLY A 43 -35.11 -2.07 -10.13
C GLY A 43 -35.31 -1.73 -8.64
N ARG A 44 -36.49 -2.04 -8.09
CA ARG A 44 -36.80 -1.86 -6.66
C ARG A 44 -35.91 -2.74 -5.78
N THR A 45 -35.69 -3.99 -6.17
CA THR A 45 -34.81 -4.93 -5.47
C THR A 45 -33.37 -4.38 -5.40
N SER A 46 -32.82 -3.93 -6.53
CA SER A 46 -31.50 -3.31 -6.57
C SER A 46 -31.41 -2.01 -5.78
N ARG A 47 -32.44 -1.16 -5.83
CA ARG A 47 -32.49 0.08 -5.04
C ARG A 47 -32.49 -0.22 -3.55
N ARG A 48 -33.31 -1.19 -3.11
CA ARG A 48 -33.33 -1.63 -1.71
C ARG A 48 -31.97 -2.15 -1.25
N ALA A 49 -31.29 -2.94 -2.08
CA ALA A 49 -29.95 -3.44 -1.78
C ALA A 49 -28.92 -2.32 -1.57
N VAL A 50 -28.98 -1.28 -2.41
CA VAL A 50 -28.10 -0.10 -2.31
C VAL A 50 -28.41 0.70 -1.05
N GLU A 51 -29.68 0.95 -0.73
CA GLU A 51 -30.04 1.70 0.50
C GLU A 51 -29.74 0.91 1.79
N GLU A 52 -29.95 -0.40 1.80
CA GLU A 52 -29.53 -1.25 2.92
C GLU A 52 -28.01 -1.23 3.09
N ALA A 53 -27.25 -1.27 2.00
CA ALA A 53 -25.80 -1.14 2.06
C ALA A 53 -25.37 0.24 2.56
N ARG A 54 -26.09 1.30 2.18
CA ARG A 54 -25.84 2.68 2.63
C ARG A 54 -26.00 2.78 4.15
N CYS A 55 -27.09 2.27 4.70
CA CYS A 55 -27.31 2.21 6.15
C CYS A 55 -26.20 1.44 6.87
N ARG A 56 -25.76 0.30 6.33
CA ARG A 56 -24.69 -0.52 6.92
C ARG A 56 -23.33 0.18 6.88
N ALA A 57 -23.01 0.88 5.79
CA ALA A 57 -21.79 1.65 5.67
C ALA A 57 -21.80 2.87 6.62
N ALA A 58 -22.95 3.53 6.77
CA ALA A 58 -23.13 4.64 7.70
C ALA A 58 -22.96 4.18 9.17
N ALA A 59 -23.53 3.04 9.53
CA ALA A 59 -23.43 2.47 10.87
C ALA A 59 -21.97 2.12 11.27
N LEU A 60 -21.11 1.73 10.32
CA LEU A 60 -19.69 1.44 10.60
C LEU A 60 -18.95 2.65 11.19
N ILE A 61 -19.34 3.86 10.79
CA ILE A 61 -18.68 5.12 11.19
C ILE A 61 -19.56 6.01 12.07
N ASP A 62 -20.72 5.51 12.50
CA ASP A 62 -21.74 6.26 13.24
C ASP A 62 -22.14 7.56 12.52
N ALA A 63 -22.62 7.42 11.27
CA ALA A 63 -23.09 8.50 10.41
C ALA A 63 -24.55 8.30 9.99
N ALA A 64 -25.19 9.33 9.45
CA ALA A 64 -26.49 9.18 8.81
C ALA A 64 -26.35 8.57 7.40
N PRO A 65 -27.29 7.72 6.94
CA PRO A 65 -27.23 7.12 5.60
C PRO A 65 -27.14 8.16 4.48
N GLU A 66 -27.81 9.30 4.61
CA GLU A 66 -27.81 10.38 3.61
C GLU A 66 -26.46 11.06 3.44
N GLU A 67 -25.54 10.87 4.39
CA GLU A 67 -24.18 11.40 4.35
C GLU A 67 -23.21 10.47 3.62
N ILE A 68 -23.66 9.29 3.16
CA ILE A 68 -22.81 8.32 2.46
C ILE A 68 -22.99 8.42 0.95
N ILE A 69 -21.89 8.66 0.24
CA ILE A 69 -21.78 8.64 -1.22
C ILE A 69 -20.92 7.45 -1.65
N PHE A 70 -21.47 6.53 -2.45
CA PHE A 70 -20.71 5.41 -2.98
C PHE A 70 -19.78 5.84 -4.13
N SER A 71 -18.56 5.29 -4.13
CA SER A 71 -17.52 5.51 -5.14
C SER A 71 -16.93 4.16 -5.59
N SER A 72 -15.97 4.17 -6.52
CA SER A 72 -15.23 2.96 -6.93
C SER A 72 -14.13 2.53 -5.94
N GLY A 73 -13.88 3.30 -4.88
CA GLY A 73 -12.85 3.02 -3.88
C GLY A 73 -12.33 4.28 -3.21
N ALA A 74 -11.46 4.12 -2.20
CA ALA A 74 -10.90 5.26 -1.47
C ALA A 74 -10.11 6.23 -2.36
N THR A 75 -9.50 5.78 -3.46
CA THR A 75 -8.84 6.68 -4.43
C THR A 75 -9.83 7.68 -5.03
N GLU A 76 -10.99 7.21 -5.49
CA GLU A 76 -12.03 8.09 -6.03
C GLU A 76 -12.62 8.97 -4.93
N SER A 77 -12.89 8.42 -3.74
CA SER A 77 -13.39 9.19 -2.60
C SER A 77 -12.44 10.33 -2.20
N ASN A 78 -11.12 10.06 -2.11
CA ASN A 78 -10.11 11.06 -1.81
C ASN A 78 -10.08 12.17 -2.88
N ASN A 79 -10.20 11.80 -4.17
CA ASN A 79 -10.20 12.78 -5.26
C ASN A 79 -11.46 13.63 -5.25
N LEU A 80 -12.63 13.03 -5.05
CA LEU A 80 -13.90 13.74 -4.90
C LEU A 80 -13.86 14.69 -3.69
N ALA A 81 -13.36 14.23 -2.54
CA ALA A 81 -13.24 15.05 -1.34
C ALA A 81 -12.33 16.26 -1.57
N ILE A 82 -11.12 16.05 -2.08
CA ILE A 82 -10.10 17.09 -2.17
C ILE A 82 -10.38 18.05 -3.34
N ILE A 83 -10.59 17.51 -4.55
CA ILE A 83 -10.80 18.34 -5.74
C ILE A 83 -12.20 18.96 -5.70
N GLY A 84 -13.21 18.23 -5.24
CA GLY A 84 -14.57 18.76 -5.09
C GLY A 84 -14.66 19.89 -4.07
N ALA A 85 -14.01 19.75 -2.90
CA ALA A 85 -13.92 20.84 -1.92
C ALA A 85 -13.12 22.03 -2.46
N ALA A 86 -11.98 21.78 -3.11
CA ALA A 86 -11.15 22.83 -3.69
C ALA A 86 -11.90 23.64 -4.76
N SER A 87 -12.63 22.96 -5.65
CA SER A 87 -13.46 23.60 -6.67
C SER A 87 -14.54 24.48 -6.04
N SER A 88 -15.31 23.90 -5.10
CA SER A 88 -16.46 24.57 -4.48
C SER A 88 -16.04 25.79 -3.64
N LEU A 89 -14.87 25.73 -3.00
CA LEU A 89 -14.36 26.78 -2.12
C LEU A 89 -13.33 27.71 -2.77
N SER A 90 -13.07 27.56 -4.06
CA SER A 90 -12.02 28.32 -4.79
C SER A 90 -12.19 29.84 -4.72
N GLY A 91 -13.42 30.34 -4.51
CA GLY A 91 -13.71 31.75 -4.28
C GLY A 91 -13.40 32.25 -2.87
N ARG A 92 -13.29 31.36 -1.87
CA ARG A 92 -12.92 31.69 -0.47
C ARG A 92 -11.41 31.67 -0.25
N GLY A 93 -10.70 30.81 -0.97
CA GLY A 93 -9.26 30.65 -0.83
C GLY A 93 -8.73 29.54 -1.70
N LYS A 94 -7.40 29.45 -1.79
CA LYS A 94 -6.70 28.46 -2.62
C LYS A 94 -5.59 27.74 -1.88
N HIS A 95 -5.62 27.76 -0.55
CA HIS A 95 -4.63 27.09 0.28
C HIS A 95 -5.18 25.79 0.89
N ILE A 96 -4.42 24.70 0.82
CA ILE A 96 -4.74 23.39 1.39
C ILE A 96 -3.56 22.90 2.24
N ILE A 97 -3.86 22.28 3.38
CA ILE A 97 -2.85 21.64 4.23
C ILE A 97 -3.00 20.13 4.14
N THR A 98 -1.90 19.42 3.94
CA THR A 98 -1.87 17.95 3.95
C THR A 98 -0.54 17.44 4.51
N SER A 99 -0.37 16.11 4.58
CA SER A 99 0.87 15.49 5.07
C SER A 99 1.73 14.93 3.95
N THR A 100 3.05 14.94 4.11
CA THR A 100 3.93 14.17 3.22
C THR A 100 3.73 12.65 3.34
N GLY A 101 3.08 12.17 4.41
CA GLY A 101 2.81 10.75 4.61
C GLY A 101 1.47 10.24 4.09
N GLU A 102 0.77 11.07 3.31
CA GLU A 102 -0.50 10.67 2.72
C GLU A 102 -0.37 9.60 1.64
N HIS A 103 -1.47 8.89 1.38
CA HIS A 103 -1.54 7.94 0.29
C HIS A 103 -1.35 8.67 -1.07
N PRO A 104 -0.73 8.04 -2.09
CA PRO A 104 -0.53 8.67 -3.40
C PRO A 104 -1.79 9.27 -4.03
N SER A 105 -2.99 8.73 -3.75
CA SER A 105 -4.25 9.32 -4.23
C SER A 105 -4.52 10.74 -3.70
N VAL A 106 -4.06 11.05 -2.49
CA VAL A 106 -4.18 12.39 -1.87
C VAL A 106 -3.06 13.29 -2.37
N ILE A 107 -1.81 12.82 -2.32
CA ILE A 107 -0.64 13.56 -2.81
C ILE A 107 -0.81 13.97 -4.28
N ASN A 108 -1.25 13.05 -5.14
CA ASN A 108 -1.42 13.34 -6.56
C ASN A 108 -2.64 14.23 -6.85
N ALA A 109 -3.68 14.20 -6.02
CA ALA A 109 -4.78 15.17 -6.09
C ALA A 109 -4.28 16.58 -5.72
N CYS A 110 -3.46 16.71 -4.67
CA CYS A 110 -2.85 17.98 -4.29
C CYS A 110 -1.92 18.52 -5.40
N ARG A 111 -1.03 17.68 -5.96
CA ARG A 111 -0.18 18.04 -7.11
C ARG A 111 -0.97 18.44 -8.35
N HIS A 112 -2.13 17.84 -8.55
CA HIS A 112 -3.04 18.22 -9.63
C HIS A 112 -3.64 19.63 -9.41
N LEU A 113 -3.93 19.99 -8.15
CA LEU A 113 -4.43 21.31 -7.77
C LEU A 113 -3.33 22.39 -7.78
N GLU A 114 -2.08 22.04 -7.44
CA GLU A 114 -0.93 22.96 -7.58
C GLU A 114 -0.82 23.49 -9.02
N ARG A 115 -0.95 22.59 -10.01
CA ARG A 115 -0.97 22.96 -11.44
C ARG A 115 -2.17 23.81 -11.84
N ARG A 116 -3.18 23.94 -10.98
CA ARG A 116 -4.38 24.79 -11.14
C ARG A 116 -4.31 26.06 -10.29
N GLY A 117 -3.16 26.37 -9.72
CA GLY A 117 -2.92 27.58 -8.94
C GLY A 117 -3.43 27.53 -7.50
N PHE A 118 -3.58 26.33 -6.94
CA PHE A 118 -3.69 26.15 -5.49
C PHE A 118 -2.30 26.07 -4.86
N GLU A 119 -2.19 26.50 -3.62
CA GLU A 119 -0.99 26.37 -2.80
C GLU A 119 -1.19 25.26 -1.78
N ILE A 120 -0.23 24.34 -1.66
CA ILE A 120 -0.32 23.20 -0.75
C ILE A 120 0.80 23.27 0.28
N SER A 121 0.43 23.30 1.56
CA SER A 121 1.37 23.10 2.66
C SER A 121 1.46 21.62 3.02
N TYR A 122 2.62 21.00 2.81
CA TYR A 122 2.88 19.63 3.23
C TYR A 122 3.59 19.60 4.57
N VAL A 123 2.88 19.15 5.61
CA VAL A 123 3.45 18.90 6.94
C VAL A 123 4.11 17.53 6.96
N SER A 124 5.34 17.47 7.44
CA SER A 124 6.04 16.18 7.60
C SER A 124 5.70 15.56 8.95
N PRO A 125 5.42 14.24 9.00
CA PRO A 125 5.36 13.54 10.26
C PRO A 125 6.74 13.50 10.92
N ASP A 126 6.76 13.25 12.23
CA ASP A 126 7.97 13.06 13.01
C ASP A 126 8.68 11.73 12.65
N ALA A 127 9.80 11.48 13.33
CA ALA A 127 10.59 10.26 13.17
C ALA A 127 9.87 8.99 13.64
N GLN A 128 8.65 9.07 14.17
CA GLN A 128 7.79 7.94 14.51
C GLN A 128 6.60 7.84 13.55
N GLY A 129 6.46 8.74 12.59
CA GLY A 129 5.36 8.78 11.63
C GLY A 129 4.11 9.50 12.14
N LYS A 130 4.18 10.22 13.26
CA LYS A 130 3.06 10.99 13.83
C LYS A 130 3.14 12.46 13.43
N ILE A 131 2.00 13.06 13.10
CA ILE A 131 1.88 14.48 12.78
C ILE A 131 1.66 15.24 14.09
N ASP A 132 2.44 16.30 14.28
CA ASP A 132 2.22 17.26 15.36
C ASP A 132 1.10 18.25 14.96
N PRO A 133 -0.03 18.31 15.68
CA PRO A 133 -1.08 19.29 15.43
C PRO A 133 -0.60 20.75 15.45
N ALA A 134 0.47 21.07 16.20
CA ALA A 134 1.04 22.41 16.20
C ALA A 134 1.59 22.82 14.82
N LEU A 135 2.18 21.89 14.07
CA LEU A 135 2.65 22.16 12.70
C LEU A 135 1.48 22.43 11.73
N ILE A 136 0.32 21.82 11.97
CA ILE A 136 -0.90 22.12 11.23
C ILE A 136 -1.40 23.53 11.59
N ALA A 137 -1.35 23.89 12.88
CA ALA A 137 -1.71 25.22 13.36
C ALA A 137 -0.83 26.32 12.77
N ASP A 138 0.48 26.09 12.69
CA ASP A 138 1.43 27.03 12.10
C ASP A 138 1.26 27.18 10.59
N ALA A 139 0.82 26.12 9.91
CA ALA A 139 0.54 26.15 8.47
C ALA A 139 -0.79 26.83 8.12
N LEU A 140 -1.67 27.09 9.09
CA LEU A 140 -2.96 27.73 8.84
C LEU A 140 -2.82 29.18 8.40
N ARG A 141 -3.54 29.50 7.32
CA ARG A 141 -3.68 30.83 6.73
C ARG A 141 -5.14 31.22 6.62
N ASN A 142 -5.40 32.53 6.46
CA ASN A 142 -6.76 33.07 6.28
C ASN A 142 -7.47 32.56 5.02
N ASP A 143 -6.72 32.13 4.00
CA ASP A 143 -7.22 31.57 2.74
C ASP A 143 -7.16 30.04 2.70
N THR A 144 -6.95 29.38 3.84
CA THR A 144 -6.98 27.91 3.94
C THR A 144 -8.43 27.43 3.83
N ILE A 145 -8.68 26.51 2.91
CA ILE A 145 -10.01 25.99 2.64
C ILE A 145 -10.19 24.52 3.05
N LEU A 146 -9.11 23.75 3.11
CA LEU A 146 -9.15 22.32 3.40
C LEU A 146 -7.89 21.88 4.16
N ILE A 147 -8.08 21.03 5.16
CA ILE A 147 -7.05 20.18 5.76
C ILE A 147 -7.37 18.74 5.38
N SER A 148 -6.40 17.99 4.85
CA SER A 148 -6.56 16.58 4.47
C SER A 148 -5.47 15.73 5.11
N ILE A 149 -5.85 14.91 6.10
CA ILE A 149 -4.93 14.04 6.86
C ILE A 149 -5.52 12.64 6.98
N MET A 150 -4.75 11.59 6.69
CA MET A 150 -5.18 10.21 6.91
C MET A 150 -5.34 9.90 8.39
N HIS A 151 -6.31 9.06 8.72
CA HIS A 151 -6.52 8.63 10.10
C HIS A 151 -5.37 7.76 10.60
N ALA A 152 -4.87 6.87 9.75
CA ALA A 152 -3.77 5.99 10.10
C ALA A 152 -2.91 5.65 8.89
N SER A 153 -1.60 5.53 9.12
CA SER A 153 -0.62 5.19 8.10
C SER A 153 -0.87 3.79 7.55
N HIS A 154 -0.97 3.71 6.23
CA HIS A 154 -0.99 2.45 5.49
C HIS A 154 0.36 1.72 5.49
N GLU A 155 1.43 2.39 5.91
CA GLU A 155 2.78 1.83 5.93
C GLU A 155 3.15 1.35 7.33
N THR A 156 3.10 2.26 8.31
CA THR A 156 3.57 2.01 9.69
C THR A 156 2.45 1.64 10.64
N GLY A 157 1.19 1.82 10.24
CA GLY A 157 0.03 1.66 11.11
C GLY A 157 -0.21 2.81 12.09
N VAL A 158 0.68 3.82 12.17
CA VAL A 158 0.58 4.92 13.13
C VAL A 158 -0.73 5.68 12.97
N VAL A 159 -1.47 5.84 14.07
CA VAL A 159 -2.74 6.59 14.12
C VAL A 159 -2.43 8.07 14.35
N GLN A 160 -2.96 8.92 13.50
CA GLN A 160 -2.77 10.37 13.55
C GLN A 160 -3.75 11.02 14.55
N PRO A 161 -3.39 12.17 15.17
CA PRO A 161 -4.25 12.89 16.10
C PRO A 161 -5.36 13.69 15.36
N VAL A 162 -6.20 12.98 14.61
CA VAL A 162 -7.23 13.60 13.74
C VAL A 162 -8.36 14.29 14.50
N GLU A 163 -8.60 13.91 15.76
CA GLU A 163 -9.58 14.58 16.62
C GLU A 163 -9.11 16.01 16.95
N GLU A 164 -7.85 16.16 17.36
CA GLU A 164 -7.21 17.45 17.65
C GLU A 164 -7.11 18.32 16.37
N ILE A 165 -6.66 17.72 15.26
CA ILE A 165 -6.53 18.41 13.97
C ILE A 165 -7.89 18.88 13.45
N GLY A 166 -8.92 18.04 13.54
CA GLY A 166 -10.25 18.42 13.09
C GLY A 166 -10.92 19.45 14.01
N ALA A 167 -10.65 19.43 15.32
CA ALA A 167 -11.11 20.48 16.23
C ALA A 167 -10.50 21.85 15.85
N LEU A 168 -9.20 21.88 15.54
CA LEU A 168 -8.51 23.05 15.01
C LEU A 168 -9.11 23.54 13.68
N ALA A 169 -9.41 22.62 12.76
CA ALA A 169 -10.05 22.96 11.48
C ALA A 169 -11.42 23.63 11.69
N ARG A 170 -12.24 23.06 12.59
CA ARG A 170 -13.56 23.57 12.94
C ARG A 170 -13.50 24.95 13.59
N GLU A 171 -12.57 25.17 14.52
CA GLU A 171 -12.36 26.49 15.16
C GLU A 171 -12.08 27.59 14.11
N ARG A 172 -11.38 27.24 13.03
CA ARG A 172 -11.01 28.17 11.95
C ARG A 172 -11.97 28.18 10.77
N GLY A 173 -13.05 27.41 10.81
CA GLY A 173 -14.02 27.32 9.70
C GLY A 173 -13.42 26.76 8.40
N VAL A 174 -12.42 25.88 8.53
CA VAL A 174 -11.72 25.18 7.45
C VAL A 174 -12.31 23.77 7.34
N LEU A 175 -12.54 23.26 6.12
CA LEU A 175 -13.03 21.89 5.96
C LEU A 175 -11.96 20.88 6.40
N PHE A 176 -12.38 19.79 7.02
CA PHE A 176 -11.50 18.68 7.36
C PHE A 176 -11.86 17.39 6.61
N HIS A 177 -10.92 16.89 5.79
CA HIS A 177 -10.98 15.58 5.16
C HIS A 177 -10.09 14.58 5.89
N CYS A 178 -10.66 13.42 6.22
CA CYS A 178 -9.95 12.31 6.85
C CYS A 178 -9.94 11.06 5.95
N ASN A 179 -8.76 10.62 5.52
CA ASN A 179 -8.63 9.34 4.81
C ASN A 179 -8.57 8.18 5.81
N ALA A 180 -9.69 7.49 6.00
CA ALA A 180 -9.88 6.41 6.95
C ALA A 180 -9.78 5.01 6.33
N ALA A 181 -9.24 4.87 5.11
CA ALA A 181 -9.23 3.60 4.37
C ALA A 181 -8.56 2.44 5.13
N GLN A 182 -7.57 2.72 5.97
CA GLN A 182 -6.87 1.71 6.79
C GLN A 182 -7.38 1.59 8.23
N SER A 183 -8.16 2.57 8.71
CA SER A 183 -8.63 2.60 10.09
C SER A 183 -10.07 2.10 10.23
N ALA A 184 -10.95 2.44 9.27
CA ALA A 184 -12.35 2.03 9.30
C ALA A 184 -12.44 0.50 9.40
N GLY A 185 -13.23 0.02 10.36
CA GLY A 185 -13.40 -1.41 10.65
C GLY A 185 -12.16 -2.14 11.18
N LYS A 186 -11.09 -1.42 11.54
CA LYS A 186 -9.90 -1.95 12.22
C LYS A 186 -9.76 -1.40 13.63
N ILE A 187 -10.13 -0.13 13.79
CA ILE A 187 -10.31 0.56 15.06
C ILE A 187 -11.64 1.33 14.99
N PRO A 188 -12.26 1.67 16.14
CA PRO A 188 -13.45 2.51 16.13
C PRO A 188 -13.19 3.83 15.37
N VAL A 189 -14.12 4.18 14.48
CA VAL A 189 -14.15 5.46 13.78
C VAL A 189 -15.56 6.00 13.99
N ASN A 190 -15.70 7.17 14.59
CA ASN A 190 -17.01 7.73 14.91
C ASN A 190 -17.08 9.18 14.41
N THR A 191 -18.03 9.51 13.53
CA THR A 191 -18.14 10.86 12.95
C THR A 191 -18.67 11.93 13.91
N HIS A 192 -19.16 11.54 15.09
CA HIS A 192 -19.52 12.47 16.16
C HIS A 192 -18.30 12.92 16.97
N THR A 193 -17.35 12.01 17.23
CA THR A 193 -16.12 12.34 17.99
C THR A 193 -14.99 12.81 17.08
N LEU A 194 -14.90 12.27 15.86
CA LEU A 194 -13.94 12.68 14.84
C LEU A 194 -14.57 13.82 14.01
N PRO A 195 -14.12 15.08 14.19
CA PRO A 195 -14.79 16.24 13.62
C PRO A 195 -14.41 16.47 12.13
N ALA A 196 -14.43 15.42 11.31
CA ALA A 196 -14.24 15.52 9.86
C ALA A 196 -15.53 15.91 9.14
N ASP A 197 -15.42 16.72 8.10
CA ASP A 197 -16.51 17.07 7.20
C ASP A 197 -16.59 16.08 6.02
N LEU A 198 -15.45 15.47 5.68
CA LEU A 198 -15.31 14.49 4.61
C LEU A 198 -14.52 13.29 5.14
N LEU A 199 -14.97 12.05 4.88
CA LEU A 199 -14.23 10.86 5.31
C LEU A 199 -14.24 9.75 4.25
N SER A 200 -13.06 9.33 3.81
CA SER A 200 -12.89 8.34 2.74
C SER A 200 -12.60 6.94 3.31
N PHE A 201 -13.29 5.91 2.82
CA PHE A 201 -13.03 4.52 3.21
C PHE A 201 -13.33 3.51 2.08
N SER A 202 -12.78 2.30 2.16
CA SER A 202 -12.78 1.34 1.06
C SER A 202 -13.20 -0.08 1.47
N SER A 203 -14.02 -0.69 0.63
CA SER A 203 -14.55 -2.05 0.83
C SER A 203 -13.49 -3.15 0.91
N HIS A 204 -12.49 -3.12 0.03
CA HIS A 204 -11.47 -4.19 -0.05
C HIS A 204 -10.42 -4.18 1.07
N LYS A 205 -10.53 -3.24 2.01
CA LYS A 205 -9.77 -3.24 3.28
C LYS A 205 -10.58 -3.90 4.42
N LEU A 206 -11.86 -4.16 4.17
CA LEU A 206 -12.86 -4.66 5.12
C LEU A 206 -13.34 -6.08 4.76
N TYR A 207 -12.58 -6.83 3.97
CA TYR A 207 -13.01 -8.13 3.43
C TYR A 207 -14.23 -8.03 2.50
N GLY A 208 -14.49 -6.85 1.94
CA GLY A 208 -15.45 -6.62 0.87
C GLY A 208 -14.82 -6.68 -0.53
N PRO A 209 -15.63 -6.56 -1.59
CA PRO A 209 -15.14 -6.58 -2.96
C PRO A 209 -14.28 -5.35 -3.30
N LYS A 210 -13.33 -5.54 -4.23
CA LYS A 210 -12.61 -4.45 -4.91
C LYS A 210 -13.55 -3.68 -5.85
N GLY A 211 -13.21 -2.44 -6.18
CA GLY A 211 -14.00 -1.62 -7.11
C GLY A 211 -15.22 -0.93 -6.48
N VAL A 212 -15.26 -0.81 -5.16
CA VAL A 212 -16.24 0.00 -4.43
C VAL A 212 -15.63 0.60 -3.16
N GLY A 213 -16.06 1.82 -2.84
CA GLY A 213 -15.74 2.54 -1.61
C GLY A 213 -16.84 3.53 -1.27
N ALA A 214 -16.60 4.35 -0.27
CA ALA A 214 -17.53 5.41 0.11
C ALA A 214 -16.79 6.68 0.52
N LEU A 215 -17.47 7.79 0.32
CA LEU A 215 -17.14 9.09 0.88
C LEU A 215 -18.29 9.48 1.81
N PHE A 216 -17.99 9.68 3.08
CA PHE A 216 -18.85 10.40 3.99
C PHE A 216 -18.74 11.89 3.69
N VAL A 217 -19.89 12.56 3.56
CA VAL A 217 -20.03 14.00 3.38
C VAL A 217 -20.98 14.50 4.47
N ARG A 218 -20.43 15.19 5.47
CA ARG A 218 -21.21 15.71 6.59
C ARG A 218 -22.31 16.63 6.06
N LYS A 219 -23.53 16.48 6.59
CA LYS A 219 -24.68 17.30 6.23
C LYS A 219 -24.34 18.80 6.32
N GLY A 220 -24.61 19.52 5.23
CA GLY A 220 -24.30 20.95 5.09
C GLY A 220 -22.93 21.24 4.48
N THR A 221 -22.07 20.24 4.31
CA THR A 221 -20.82 20.38 3.55
C THR A 221 -21.12 20.38 2.06
N VAL A 222 -20.61 21.38 1.35
CA VAL A 222 -20.80 21.53 -0.10
C VAL A 222 -19.47 21.21 -0.80
N ILE A 223 -19.52 20.28 -1.75
CA ILE A 223 -18.42 19.91 -2.64
C ILE A 223 -18.94 19.80 -4.07
N ASP A 224 -18.09 20.08 -5.06
CA ASP A 224 -18.45 19.91 -6.46
C ASP A 224 -18.16 18.47 -6.93
N PRO A 225 -18.94 17.92 -7.89
CA PRO A 225 -18.62 16.63 -8.49
C PRO A 225 -17.34 16.70 -9.32
N VAL A 226 -16.56 15.62 -9.31
CA VAL A 226 -15.36 15.45 -10.17
C VAL A 226 -15.63 14.59 -11.39
N LEU A 227 -16.76 13.87 -11.39
CA LEU A 227 -17.29 13.10 -12.51
C LEU A 227 -18.62 13.73 -12.94
N PHE A 228 -18.88 13.76 -14.26
CA PHE A 228 -20.08 14.40 -14.81
C PHE A 228 -20.98 13.37 -15.50
N GLY A 229 -22.29 13.52 -15.35
CA GLY A 229 -23.30 12.59 -15.87
C GLY A 229 -24.68 12.86 -15.29
N SER A 230 -25.51 11.82 -15.10
CA SER A 230 -26.84 11.92 -14.48
C SER A 230 -26.81 12.06 -12.95
N GLY A 231 -27.96 12.22 -12.30
CA GLY A 231 -28.04 12.56 -10.87
C GLY A 231 -27.86 11.43 -9.84
N GLN A 232 -27.15 10.33 -10.14
CA GLN A 232 -26.90 9.28 -9.14
C GLN A 232 -26.05 9.81 -7.98
N GLU A 233 -26.18 9.17 -6.81
CA GLU A 233 -25.45 9.54 -5.60
C GLU A 233 -25.51 11.05 -5.33
N GLN A 234 -26.74 11.59 -5.35
CA GLN A 234 -27.06 12.99 -5.08
C GLN A 234 -26.42 13.99 -6.08
N GLY A 235 -26.04 13.52 -7.26
CA GLY A 235 -25.35 14.31 -8.29
C GLY A 235 -23.85 14.46 -8.06
N LEU A 236 -23.31 13.97 -6.94
CA LEU A 236 -21.89 14.02 -6.61
C LEU A 236 -21.08 12.94 -7.32
N ARG A 237 -21.71 11.79 -7.58
CA ARG A 237 -21.06 10.64 -8.22
C ARG A 237 -21.99 9.99 -9.26
N PRO A 238 -22.06 10.57 -10.49
CA PRO A 238 -22.86 10.01 -11.57
C PRO A 238 -22.41 8.61 -12.00
N GLY A 239 -23.32 7.88 -12.64
CA GLY A 239 -23.07 6.57 -13.25
C GLY A 239 -23.92 5.46 -12.64
N THR A 240 -24.15 4.40 -13.41
CA THR A 240 -24.90 3.23 -12.95
C THR A 240 -24.21 2.63 -11.72
N VAL A 241 -24.97 2.49 -10.62
CA VAL A 241 -24.44 1.96 -9.36
C VAL A 241 -24.05 0.49 -9.53
N ASN A 242 -22.86 0.12 -9.04
CA ASN A 242 -22.38 -1.26 -9.02
C ASN A 242 -23.08 -2.03 -7.88
N VAL A 243 -24.35 -2.38 -8.09
CA VAL A 243 -25.23 -3.03 -7.09
C VAL A 243 -24.60 -4.23 -6.39
N PRO A 244 -24.03 -5.25 -7.09
CA PRO A 244 -23.42 -6.38 -6.39
C PRO A 244 -22.30 -5.93 -5.45
N CYS A 245 -21.39 -5.05 -5.91
CA CYS A 245 -20.27 -4.63 -5.08
C CYS A 245 -20.71 -3.74 -3.91
N VAL A 246 -21.67 -2.83 -4.12
CA VAL A 246 -22.24 -2.00 -3.07
C VAL A 246 -22.94 -2.85 -2.01
N ALA A 247 -23.76 -3.81 -2.41
CA ALA A 247 -24.41 -4.75 -1.47
C ALA A 247 -23.37 -5.54 -0.66
N GLY A 248 -22.33 -6.05 -1.32
CA GLY A 248 -21.23 -6.76 -0.67
C GLY A 248 -20.44 -5.88 0.30
N PHE A 249 -20.18 -4.62 -0.06
CA PHE A 249 -19.53 -3.65 0.80
C PHE A 249 -20.35 -3.37 2.07
N GLY A 250 -21.67 -3.20 1.93
CA GLY A 250 -22.56 -3.05 3.09
C GLY A 250 -22.46 -4.23 4.07
N LEU A 251 -22.44 -5.47 3.60
CA LEU A 251 -22.27 -6.63 4.48
C LEU A 251 -20.86 -6.69 5.09
N ALA A 252 -19.83 -6.33 4.33
CA ALA A 252 -18.46 -6.24 4.84
C ALA A 252 -18.35 -5.23 6.01
N CYS A 253 -19.04 -4.09 5.93
CA CYS A 253 -19.13 -3.12 7.01
C CYS A 253 -19.76 -3.70 8.28
N VAL A 254 -20.85 -4.49 8.15
CA VAL A 254 -21.50 -5.15 9.30
C VAL A 254 -20.56 -6.15 9.97
N ILE A 255 -19.90 -6.99 9.18
CA ILE A 255 -18.97 -8.00 9.71
C ILE A 255 -17.80 -7.31 10.41
N ALA A 256 -17.22 -6.29 9.77
CA ALA A 256 -16.12 -5.53 10.34
C ALA A 256 -16.50 -4.86 11.67
N LEU A 257 -17.69 -4.24 11.75
CA LEU A 257 -18.19 -3.61 12.97
C LEU A 257 -18.45 -4.64 14.09
N ARG A 258 -19.09 -5.77 13.76
CA ARG A 258 -19.39 -6.86 14.71
C ARG A 258 -18.12 -7.42 15.35
N ASP A 259 -17.08 -7.61 14.55
CA ASP A 259 -15.87 -8.32 14.98
C ASP A 259 -14.74 -7.38 15.40
N ILE A 260 -14.94 -6.06 15.41
CA ILE A 260 -13.86 -5.06 15.55
C ILE A 260 -13.06 -5.23 16.85
N GLU A 261 -13.74 -5.48 17.97
CA GLU A 261 -13.10 -5.63 19.28
C GLU A 261 -12.32 -6.95 19.38
N ASN A 262 -12.97 -8.07 19.04
CA ASN A 262 -12.37 -9.40 19.10
C ASN A 262 -11.19 -9.53 18.14
N ASN A 263 -11.34 -9.06 16.90
CA ASN A 263 -10.27 -9.03 15.92
C ASN A 263 -9.16 -8.07 16.35
N GLY A 264 -9.51 -6.91 16.92
CA GLY A 264 -8.55 -5.95 17.45
C GLY A 264 -7.61 -6.59 18.48
N ILE A 265 -8.15 -7.31 19.46
CA ILE A 265 -7.36 -8.00 20.50
C ILE A 265 -6.50 -9.11 19.90
N LEU A 266 -7.10 -10.01 19.13
CA LEU A 266 -6.40 -11.16 18.55
C LEU A 266 -5.27 -10.73 17.61
N ILE A 267 -5.55 -9.81 16.69
CA ILE A 267 -4.60 -9.39 15.68
C ILE A 267 -3.47 -8.56 16.32
N THR A 268 -3.77 -7.73 17.34
CA THR A 268 -2.74 -7.03 18.11
C THR A 268 -1.78 -8.01 18.77
N SER A 269 -2.30 -9.07 19.41
CA SER A 269 -1.50 -10.13 20.03
C SER A 269 -0.57 -10.82 19.01
N LEU A 270 -1.07 -11.14 17.81
CA LEU A 270 -0.26 -11.71 16.72
C LEU A 270 0.82 -10.75 16.22
N ARG A 271 0.48 -9.46 16.05
CA ARG A 271 1.43 -8.41 15.64
C ARG A 271 2.55 -8.26 16.66
N GLU A 272 2.20 -8.22 17.95
CA GLU A 272 3.18 -8.09 19.03
C GLU A 272 4.05 -9.33 19.17
N SER A 273 3.49 -10.53 19.02
CA SER A 273 4.26 -11.78 18.96
C SER A 273 5.25 -11.77 17.80
N LEU A 274 4.82 -11.35 16.60
CA LEU A 274 5.70 -11.20 15.43
C LEU A 274 6.85 -10.23 15.73
N GLU A 275 6.53 -9.04 16.22
CA GLU A 275 7.49 -7.97 16.52
C GLU A 275 8.51 -8.40 17.57
N GLN A 276 8.08 -9.02 18.68
CA GLN A 276 8.96 -9.51 19.74
C GLN A 276 9.90 -10.61 19.24
N GLN A 277 9.40 -11.56 18.46
CA GLN A 277 10.21 -12.64 17.91
C GLN A 277 11.23 -12.12 16.88
N VAL A 278 10.86 -11.14 16.05
CA VAL A 278 11.79 -10.52 15.10
C VAL A 278 12.91 -9.77 15.82
N ILE A 279 12.57 -8.91 16.77
CA ILE A 279 13.56 -8.11 17.52
C ILE A 279 14.51 -9.00 18.33
N SER A 280 14.03 -10.10 18.90
CA SER A 280 14.86 -11.00 19.71
C SER A 280 15.78 -11.92 18.90
N ARG A 281 15.45 -12.20 17.63
CA ARG A 281 16.20 -13.17 16.80
C ARG A 281 17.05 -12.52 15.71
N ILE A 282 16.69 -11.33 15.24
CA ILE A 282 17.31 -10.71 14.07
C ILE A 282 18.03 -9.42 14.46
N ASP A 283 19.36 -9.48 14.52
CA ASP A 283 20.20 -8.30 14.81
C ASP A 283 19.97 -7.19 13.77
N GLY A 284 19.89 -5.94 14.24
CA GLY A 284 19.66 -4.77 13.41
C GLY A 284 18.25 -4.68 12.81
N ALA A 285 17.27 -5.39 13.39
CA ALA A 285 15.85 -5.18 13.08
C ALA A 285 15.29 -3.99 13.88
N ARG A 286 14.45 -3.17 13.26
CA ARG A 286 13.82 -2.00 13.89
C ARG A 286 12.36 -1.88 13.48
N ILE A 287 11.48 -1.71 14.46
CA ILE A 287 10.05 -1.50 14.23
C ILE A 287 9.78 0.00 14.06
N HIS A 288 9.04 0.35 13.01
CA HIS A 288 8.61 1.73 12.77
C HIS A 288 7.33 2.05 13.53
N GLY A 289 7.25 3.24 14.13
CA GLY A 289 6.14 3.62 15.00
C GLY A 289 6.08 2.85 16.33
N SER A 290 7.16 2.18 16.73
CA SER A 290 7.24 1.55 18.06
C SER A 290 7.00 2.59 19.16
N GLY A 291 6.09 2.31 20.09
CA GLY A 291 5.75 3.23 21.18
C GLY A 291 4.67 4.28 20.86
N THR A 292 4.10 4.26 19.66
CA THR A 292 2.91 5.07 19.32
C THR A 292 1.65 4.21 19.26
N VAL A 293 0.49 4.87 19.24
CA VAL A 293 -0.78 4.20 18.93
C VAL A 293 -0.76 3.78 17.47
N ARG A 294 -0.92 2.49 17.21
CA ARG A 294 -0.87 1.89 15.87
C ARG A 294 -2.08 1.00 15.62
N LEU A 295 -2.45 0.88 14.34
CA LEU A 295 -3.41 -0.10 13.87
C LEU A 295 -2.99 -1.51 14.33
N PRO A 296 -3.97 -2.36 14.71
CA PRO A 296 -3.69 -3.66 15.31
C PRO A 296 -2.93 -4.59 14.36
N HIS A 297 -3.08 -4.38 13.06
CA HIS A 297 -2.75 -5.35 12.04
C HIS A 297 -1.53 -5.01 11.19
N ILE A 298 -0.89 -3.85 11.35
CA ILE A 298 0.25 -3.43 10.51
C ILE A 298 1.51 -3.42 11.35
N SER A 299 2.56 -4.05 10.85
CA SER A 299 3.93 -3.92 11.34
C SER A 299 4.86 -3.56 10.18
N SER A 300 5.60 -2.47 10.33
CA SER A 300 6.65 -2.05 9.39
C SER A 300 7.99 -2.23 10.08
N ILE A 301 8.86 -3.04 9.48
CA ILE A 301 10.13 -3.44 10.10
C ILE A 301 11.25 -3.23 9.10
N SER A 302 12.28 -2.49 9.51
CA SER A 302 13.52 -2.35 8.77
C SER A 302 14.60 -3.31 9.27
N PHE A 303 15.46 -3.75 8.36
CA PHE A 303 16.53 -4.71 8.58
C PHE A 303 17.82 -4.14 8.03
N ARG A 304 18.84 -3.98 8.88
CA ARG A 304 20.15 -3.47 8.47
C ARG A 304 20.84 -4.41 7.46
N GLY A 305 21.43 -3.86 6.41
CA GLY A 305 22.31 -4.62 5.49
C GLY A 305 21.58 -5.58 4.56
N VAL A 306 20.28 -5.37 4.32
CA VAL A 306 19.47 -6.13 3.36
C VAL A 306 18.52 -5.16 2.65
N ARG A 307 18.18 -5.41 1.39
CA ARG A 307 17.16 -4.62 0.67
C ARG A 307 15.78 -5.22 0.91
N GLY A 308 14.76 -4.36 1.05
CA GLY A 308 13.39 -4.79 1.33
C GLY A 308 12.78 -5.62 0.20
N ASP A 309 13.11 -5.27 -1.04
CA ASP A 309 12.71 -5.97 -2.27
C ASP A 309 13.26 -7.40 -2.33
N ASP A 310 14.54 -7.58 -1.96
CA ASP A 310 15.18 -8.91 -1.93
C ASP A 310 14.58 -9.78 -0.82
N LEU A 311 14.25 -9.20 0.33
CA LEU A 311 13.50 -9.90 1.40
C LEU A 311 12.11 -10.33 0.94
N ALA A 312 11.36 -9.44 0.28
CA ALA A 312 10.03 -9.75 -0.23
C ALA A 312 10.08 -10.87 -1.28
N ALA A 313 11.07 -10.83 -2.19
CA ALA A 313 11.31 -11.88 -3.17
C ALA A 313 11.63 -13.23 -2.51
N TYR A 314 12.50 -13.24 -1.49
CA TYR A 314 12.83 -14.43 -0.72
C TYR A 314 11.57 -15.05 -0.10
N LEU A 315 10.78 -14.22 0.60
CA LEU A 315 9.58 -14.66 1.30
C LEU A 315 8.52 -15.18 0.32
N ASP A 316 8.32 -14.52 -0.82
CA ASP A 316 7.39 -14.97 -1.84
C ASP A 316 7.77 -16.37 -2.35
N ALA A 317 9.06 -16.62 -2.56
CA ALA A 317 9.58 -17.91 -3.02
C ALA A 317 9.30 -19.06 -2.04
N VAL A 318 9.20 -18.76 -0.75
CA VAL A 318 8.81 -19.72 0.31
C VAL A 318 7.32 -19.63 0.68
N ASN A 319 6.52 -19.04 -0.21
CA ASN A 319 5.07 -18.90 -0.14
C ASN A 319 4.61 -18.04 1.05
N ILE A 320 5.30 -16.93 1.31
CA ILE A 320 4.95 -15.91 2.30
C ILE A 320 4.85 -14.56 1.59
N VAL A 321 3.65 -14.01 1.49
CA VAL A 321 3.39 -12.76 0.76
C VAL A 321 3.45 -11.58 1.73
N VAL A 322 4.35 -10.64 1.45
CA VAL A 322 4.53 -9.37 2.18
C VAL A 322 4.68 -8.23 1.19
N SER A 323 4.54 -7.00 1.64
CA SER A 323 4.84 -5.81 0.84
C SER A 323 6.25 -5.28 1.17
N PRO A 324 7.07 -4.90 0.17
CA PRO A 324 8.24 -4.07 0.44
C PRO A 324 7.78 -2.69 0.97
N GLY A 325 8.53 -2.12 1.90
CA GLY A 325 8.28 -0.77 2.42
C GLY A 325 8.57 0.29 1.35
N SER A 326 7.77 1.35 1.29
CA SER A 326 8.00 2.41 0.30
C SER A 326 9.26 3.23 0.61
N ALA A 327 9.75 3.97 -0.38
CA ALA A 327 10.78 5.01 -0.16
C ALA A 327 10.39 6.05 0.91
N GLN A 328 9.09 6.21 1.20
CA GLN A 328 8.58 7.22 2.12
C GLN A 328 8.73 6.78 3.59
N SER A 329 8.42 5.52 3.90
CA SER A 329 8.79 4.91 5.21
C SER A 329 10.30 4.98 5.49
N ARG A 330 11.14 4.87 4.43
CA ARG A 330 12.60 5.01 4.52
C ARG A 330 13.05 6.45 4.79
N ALA A 331 12.37 7.43 4.20
CA ALA A 331 12.70 8.86 4.31
C ALA A 331 12.36 9.50 5.67
N TRP A 332 11.43 8.95 6.46
CA TRP A 332 11.11 9.49 7.81
C TRP A 332 12.17 9.16 8.86
N HIS A 333 13.05 8.20 8.58
CA HIS A 333 14.08 7.74 9.50
C HIS A 333 15.51 8.11 9.06
N GLY A 334 15.67 8.67 7.85
CA GLY A 334 16.89 9.32 7.36
C GLY A 334 16.74 10.85 7.37
N GLN A 335 17.83 11.59 7.61
CA GLN A 335 17.84 13.06 7.66
C GLN A 335 17.02 13.67 6.52
N ALA A 336 16.06 14.52 6.90
CA ALA A 336 15.19 15.29 6.01
C ALA A 336 15.89 15.75 4.74
N ARG A 337 15.50 15.21 3.58
CA ARG A 337 15.88 15.77 2.29
C ARG A 337 14.64 16.11 1.48
N ARG A 338 14.42 17.42 1.40
CA ARG A 338 13.47 18.10 0.52
C ARG A 338 13.94 17.98 -0.93
N SER A 339 13.61 16.89 -1.61
CA SER A 339 13.60 16.86 -3.08
C SER A 339 13.00 15.54 -3.57
N ALA A 340 12.10 15.61 -4.54
CA ALA A 340 11.52 14.48 -5.25
C ALA A 340 12.52 13.88 -6.27
N GLU A 341 13.77 13.72 -5.86
CA GLU A 341 14.81 13.06 -6.66
C GLU A 341 15.17 11.75 -5.98
N VAL A 342 14.81 10.65 -6.65
CA VAL A 342 15.26 9.29 -6.32
C VAL A 342 16.77 9.27 -6.58
N LEU A 343 17.58 9.52 -5.55
CA LEU A 343 19.00 9.26 -5.62
C LEU A 343 19.23 7.73 -5.59
N PRO A 344 20.23 7.20 -6.32
CA PRO A 344 20.57 5.79 -6.25
C PRO A 344 21.04 5.42 -4.84
N GLU A 345 20.52 4.29 -4.35
CA GLU A 345 20.77 3.71 -3.03
C GLU A 345 22.28 3.55 -2.77
N LYS A 346 22.77 3.92 -1.58
CA LYS A 346 24.14 3.58 -1.16
C LYS A 346 24.15 2.22 -0.46
N GLU A 347 25.20 1.43 -0.72
CA GLU A 347 25.49 0.20 0.03
C GLU A 347 25.52 0.48 1.54
N GLY A 348 24.64 -0.21 2.31
CA GLY A 348 24.46 -0.02 3.75
C GLY A 348 23.07 0.44 4.21
N GLU A 349 22.11 0.65 3.30
CA GLU A 349 20.74 1.06 3.63
C GLU A 349 19.91 -0.04 4.34
N GLU A 350 18.96 0.37 5.19
CA GLU A 350 18.02 -0.52 5.88
C GLU A 350 16.83 -0.88 4.97
N GLY A 351 16.68 -2.15 4.63
CA GLY A 351 15.54 -2.65 3.86
C GLY A 351 14.31 -2.80 4.74
N THR A 352 13.20 -2.22 4.32
CA THR A 352 11.93 -2.28 5.07
C THR A 352 10.95 -3.22 4.40
N ILE A 353 10.24 -4.03 5.20
CA ILE A 353 9.06 -4.78 4.77
C ILE A 353 7.88 -4.43 5.66
N ARG A 354 6.69 -4.39 5.06
CA ARG A 354 5.41 -4.26 5.76
C ARG A 354 4.74 -5.62 5.81
N LEU A 355 4.52 -6.10 7.02
CA LEU A 355 3.68 -7.26 7.29
C LEU A 355 2.34 -6.78 7.81
N SER A 356 1.25 -7.30 7.25
CA SER A 356 -0.09 -6.96 7.67
C SER A 356 -1.00 -8.17 7.81
N ILE A 357 -1.55 -8.31 9.01
CA ILE A 357 -2.18 -9.53 9.53
C ILE A 357 -3.70 -9.48 9.29
N GLY A 358 -4.27 -10.61 8.88
CA GLY A 358 -5.70 -10.83 8.71
C GLY A 358 -6.31 -11.69 9.81
N TRP A 359 -7.64 -11.81 9.81
CA TRP A 359 -8.36 -12.62 10.80
C TRP A 359 -8.11 -14.12 10.62
N GLU A 360 -7.69 -14.55 9.43
CA GLU A 360 -7.37 -15.95 9.13
C GLU A 360 -6.00 -16.40 9.66
N ASN A 361 -5.10 -15.45 9.97
CA ASN A 361 -3.75 -15.76 10.41
C ASN A 361 -3.74 -16.28 11.86
N LYS A 362 -2.77 -17.14 12.16
CA LYS A 362 -2.63 -17.79 13.47
C LYS A 362 -1.19 -17.71 13.96
N GLU A 363 -0.98 -18.00 15.25
CA GLU A 363 0.35 -18.00 15.86
C GLU A 363 1.38 -18.90 15.13
N LYS A 364 0.92 -20.03 14.56
CA LYS A 364 1.78 -20.89 13.73
C LYS A 364 2.29 -20.20 12.45
N ASP A 365 1.50 -19.29 11.90
CA ASP A 365 1.83 -18.53 10.69
C ASP A 365 2.87 -17.45 11.05
N ILE A 366 2.73 -16.83 12.22
CA ILE A 366 3.72 -15.90 12.78
C ILE A 366 5.07 -16.61 12.98
N ARG A 367 5.09 -17.74 13.68
CA ARG A 367 6.33 -18.52 13.88
C ARG A 367 7.00 -18.89 12.56
N ARG A 368 6.24 -19.44 11.60
CA ARG A 368 6.76 -19.77 10.27
C ARG A 368 7.34 -18.54 9.56
N THR A 369 6.71 -17.39 9.71
CA THR A 369 7.17 -16.14 9.10
C THR A 369 8.49 -15.69 9.69
N VAL A 370 8.61 -15.69 11.02
CA VAL A 370 9.86 -15.31 11.70
C VAL A 370 11.00 -16.26 11.33
N ASP A 371 10.75 -17.57 11.31
CA ASP A 371 11.77 -18.56 10.95
C ASP A 371 12.33 -18.31 9.53
N ARG A 372 11.45 -18.01 8.58
CA ARG A 372 11.85 -17.71 7.20
C ARG A 372 12.48 -16.34 7.04
N LEU A 373 12.04 -15.37 7.81
CA LEU A 373 12.60 -14.02 7.79
C LEU A 373 14.02 -14.00 8.36
N GLU A 374 14.29 -14.71 9.46
CA GLU A 374 15.64 -14.88 10.01
C GLU A 374 16.57 -15.57 9.00
N GLU A 375 16.10 -16.65 8.37
CA GLU A 375 16.85 -17.35 7.32
C GLU A 375 17.14 -16.43 6.13
N ALA A 376 16.16 -15.66 5.68
CA ALA A 376 16.29 -14.73 4.57
C ALA A 376 17.32 -13.63 4.86
N VAL A 377 17.19 -12.95 6.02
CA VAL A 377 18.10 -11.87 6.43
C VAL A 377 19.53 -12.38 6.53
N ARG A 378 19.73 -13.56 7.14
CA ARG A 378 21.05 -14.18 7.25
C ARG A 378 21.66 -14.46 5.88
N ARG A 379 20.94 -15.10 4.97
CA ARG A 379 21.44 -15.46 3.63
C ARG A 379 21.74 -14.24 2.77
N ILE A 380 20.89 -13.21 2.79
CA ILE A 380 21.13 -11.98 2.04
C ILE A 380 22.39 -11.27 2.55
N ARG A 381 22.60 -11.23 3.88
CA ARG A 381 23.82 -10.65 4.48
C ARG A 381 25.07 -11.46 4.13
N GLU A 382 25.01 -12.79 4.20
CA GLU A 382 26.09 -13.70 3.78
C GLU A 382 26.44 -13.47 2.30
N PHE A 383 25.43 -13.31 1.44
CA PHE A 383 25.60 -13.03 0.02
C PHE A 383 26.26 -11.67 -0.24
N ALA A 384 25.76 -10.60 0.39
CA ALA A 384 26.33 -9.27 0.27
C ALA A 384 27.81 -9.23 0.74
N ALA A 385 28.13 -9.93 1.82
CA ALA A 385 29.50 -10.01 2.33
C ALA A 385 30.45 -10.78 1.39
N ALA A 386 29.94 -11.79 0.67
CA ALA A 386 30.74 -12.61 -0.24
C ALA A 386 30.91 -12.01 -1.64
N SER A 387 30.12 -10.97 -1.98
CA SER A 387 30.11 -10.31 -3.29
C SER A 387 30.40 -8.80 -3.22
N PRO A 388 31.50 -8.35 -2.58
CA PRO A 388 31.78 -6.91 -2.43
C PRO A 388 32.01 -6.18 -3.76
N ASP A 389 32.44 -6.89 -4.81
CA ASP A 389 32.75 -6.32 -6.13
C ASP A 389 31.57 -6.42 -7.12
N GLY A 390 30.42 -6.98 -6.70
CA GLY A 390 29.22 -7.09 -7.54
C GLY A 390 29.31 -8.07 -8.71
N ASP A 391 30.30 -8.97 -8.74
CA ASP A 391 30.42 -10.02 -9.78
C ASP A 391 29.46 -11.19 -9.49
N VAL A 392 28.23 -11.02 -9.98
CA VAL A 392 27.11 -11.92 -9.69
C VAL A 392 26.48 -12.46 -10.97
N THR A 393 26.03 -13.71 -10.91
CA THR A 393 25.21 -14.31 -11.96
C THR A 393 23.79 -14.47 -11.45
N VAL A 394 22.83 -13.96 -12.20
CA VAL A 394 21.40 -14.02 -11.93
C VAL A 394 20.76 -15.09 -12.81
N PHE A 395 20.19 -16.11 -12.17
CA PHE A 395 19.34 -17.11 -12.81
C PHE A 395 17.88 -16.68 -12.72
N THR A 396 17.17 -16.71 -13.84
CA THR A 396 15.73 -16.49 -13.91
C THR A 396 15.02 -17.81 -14.18
N PHE A 397 13.78 -17.94 -13.69
CA PHE A 397 13.00 -19.17 -13.75
C PHE A 397 11.69 -18.93 -14.49
N PRO A 398 11.15 -19.92 -15.22
CA PRO A 398 9.92 -19.76 -15.99
C PRO A 398 8.72 -19.49 -15.07
N ASP A 399 8.71 -20.07 -13.88
CA ASP A 399 7.65 -19.91 -12.89
C ASP A 399 8.17 -19.96 -11.45
N LYS A 400 7.27 -19.64 -10.51
CA LYS A 400 7.54 -19.62 -9.07
C LYS A 400 7.87 -21.02 -8.51
N SER A 401 7.35 -22.09 -9.10
CA SER A 401 7.64 -23.46 -8.65
C SER A 401 9.10 -23.83 -8.92
N ASN A 402 9.63 -23.47 -10.09
CA ASN A 402 11.03 -23.65 -10.44
C ASN A 402 11.95 -22.80 -9.55
N ALA A 403 11.59 -21.54 -9.29
CA ALA A 403 12.34 -20.70 -8.35
C ALA A 403 12.38 -21.31 -6.93
N ALA A 404 11.23 -21.76 -6.41
CA ALA A 404 11.15 -22.42 -5.10
C ALA A 404 11.94 -23.74 -5.05
N ALA A 405 11.91 -24.53 -6.13
CA ALA A 405 12.69 -25.75 -6.26
C ALA A 405 14.19 -25.46 -6.26
N ALA A 406 14.64 -24.40 -6.92
CA ALA A 406 16.03 -23.97 -6.93
C ALA A 406 16.53 -23.61 -5.52
N LEU A 407 15.75 -22.82 -4.77
CA LEU A 407 16.09 -22.48 -3.39
C LEU A 407 16.17 -23.70 -2.48
N LYS A 408 15.30 -24.69 -2.70
CA LYS A 408 15.31 -25.95 -1.96
C LYS A 408 16.55 -26.78 -2.31
N ALA A 409 16.87 -26.93 -3.59
CA ALA A 409 18.02 -27.72 -4.06
C ALA A 409 19.34 -27.14 -3.56
N LEU A 410 19.46 -25.81 -3.50
CA LEU A 410 20.65 -25.13 -3.02
C LEU A 410 20.69 -25.00 -1.49
N LYS A 411 19.65 -25.42 -0.76
CA LYS A 411 19.53 -25.16 0.67
C LYS A 411 20.64 -25.83 1.49
N ASP A 412 21.01 -27.05 1.10
CA ASP A 412 21.95 -27.92 1.81
C ASP A 412 23.36 -27.89 1.19
N GLU A 413 23.55 -27.04 0.18
CA GLU A 413 24.84 -26.83 -0.46
C GLU A 413 25.61 -25.70 0.24
N ASP A 414 26.91 -25.89 0.42
CA ASP A 414 27.82 -24.85 0.92
C ASP A 414 28.11 -23.83 -0.21
N MET A 415 27.08 -23.07 -0.59
CA MET A 415 27.09 -22.10 -1.68
C MET A 415 26.39 -20.81 -1.28
N VAL A 416 26.95 -19.69 -1.71
CA VAL A 416 26.45 -18.36 -1.37
C VAL A 416 25.56 -17.83 -2.50
N PHE A 417 24.28 -17.66 -2.20
CA PHE A 417 23.27 -17.14 -3.13
C PHE A 417 22.16 -16.37 -2.41
N SER A 418 21.47 -15.50 -3.14
CA SER A 418 20.33 -14.74 -2.65
C SER A 418 19.20 -14.73 -3.68
N PRO A 419 17.95 -14.99 -3.29
CA PRO A 419 16.79 -14.54 -4.06
C PRO A 419 16.87 -13.03 -4.24
N VAL A 420 16.55 -12.57 -5.44
CA VAL A 420 16.44 -11.15 -5.79
C VAL A 420 15.20 -10.95 -6.63
N LEU A 421 14.64 -9.74 -6.56
CA LEU A 421 13.62 -9.34 -7.52
C LEU A 421 14.24 -9.34 -8.92
N LYS A 422 13.44 -9.76 -9.91
CA LYS A 422 13.82 -9.76 -11.31
C LYS A 422 14.30 -8.35 -11.73
N PRO A 423 15.47 -8.20 -12.37
CA PRO A 423 15.91 -6.92 -12.92
C PRO A 423 14.84 -6.29 -13.83
N ASP A 424 14.67 -4.97 -13.74
CA ASP A 424 13.65 -4.21 -14.49
C ASP A 424 13.74 -4.46 -16.02
N GLU A 425 14.96 -4.58 -16.54
CA GLU A 425 15.24 -4.87 -17.95
C GLU A 425 14.68 -6.23 -18.41
N LEU A 426 14.47 -7.15 -17.46
CA LEU A 426 13.94 -8.49 -17.72
C LEU A 426 12.42 -8.56 -17.46
N MET A 427 11.78 -7.52 -16.90
CA MET A 427 10.37 -7.53 -16.50
C MET A 427 9.37 -7.79 -17.64
N GLN A 428 9.77 -7.59 -18.90
CA GLN A 428 8.92 -7.87 -20.07
C GLN A 428 8.90 -9.37 -20.48
N ALA A 429 9.82 -10.20 -19.97
CA ALA A 429 9.86 -11.64 -20.27
C ALA A 429 8.83 -12.43 -19.44
N LEU A 430 8.23 -13.49 -20.01
CA LEU A 430 7.30 -14.43 -19.37
C LEU A 430 7.99 -15.35 -18.34
N CYS A 431 8.67 -14.78 -17.35
CA CYS A 431 9.41 -15.48 -16.30
C CYS A 431 8.91 -15.04 -14.92
N SER A 432 9.14 -15.87 -13.91
CA SER A 432 8.92 -15.55 -12.50
C SER A 432 9.54 -14.19 -12.13
N ASN A 433 8.88 -13.46 -11.22
CA ASN A 433 9.44 -12.24 -10.61
C ASN A 433 10.58 -12.56 -9.64
N ILE A 434 10.77 -13.82 -9.29
CA ILE A 434 11.79 -14.30 -8.37
C ILE A 434 12.97 -14.83 -9.18
N SER A 435 14.13 -14.22 -8.97
CA SER A 435 15.40 -14.65 -9.57
C SER A 435 16.38 -15.08 -8.47
N LEU A 436 17.43 -15.80 -8.83
CA LEU A 436 18.48 -16.23 -7.92
C LEU A 436 19.80 -15.62 -8.34
N ALA A 437 20.36 -14.75 -7.50
CA ALA A 437 21.71 -14.23 -7.66
C ALA A 437 22.71 -15.14 -6.93
N CYS A 438 23.80 -15.48 -7.59
CA CYS A 438 24.94 -16.19 -7.00
C CYS A 438 26.24 -15.48 -7.37
N LEU A 439 27.35 -15.86 -6.73
CA LEU A 439 28.67 -15.40 -7.16
C LEU A 439 28.98 -15.95 -8.56
N SER A 440 29.54 -15.15 -9.46
CA SER A 440 29.81 -15.60 -10.83
C SER A 440 30.80 -16.77 -10.90
N ARG A 441 31.73 -16.86 -9.94
CA ARG A 441 32.63 -18.02 -9.79
C ARG A 441 31.90 -19.35 -9.55
N ASP A 442 30.69 -19.30 -9.02
CA ASP A 442 29.89 -20.46 -8.64
C ASP A 442 28.83 -20.83 -9.70
N GLN A 443 28.73 -20.03 -10.78
CA GLN A 443 27.73 -20.19 -11.84
C GLN A 443 27.67 -21.60 -12.43
N ALA A 444 28.82 -22.18 -12.82
CA ALA A 444 28.86 -23.48 -13.50
C ALA A 444 28.39 -24.62 -12.57
N ARG A 445 28.75 -24.54 -11.29
CA ARG A 445 28.36 -25.50 -10.27
C ARG A 445 26.85 -25.41 -10.00
N ILE A 446 26.30 -24.20 -9.87
CA ILE A 446 24.85 -23.98 -9.68
C ILE A 446 24.07 -24.47 -10.90
N GLY A 447 24.47 -24.09 -12.11
CA GLY A 447 23.80 -24.53 -13.33
C GLY A 447 23.75 -26.07 -13.43
N SER A 448 24.85 -26.73 -13.07
CA SER A 448 24.93 -28.20 -13.06
C SER A 448 24.03 -28.83 -11.98
N LEU A 449 24.00 -28.26 -10.78
CA LEU A 449 23.16 -28.74 -9.68
C LEU A 449 21.66 -28.59 -9.99
N LEU A 450 21.26 -27.42 -10.52
CA LEU A 450 19.88 -27.16 -10.92
C LEU A 450 19.44 -28.12 -12.03
N GLY A 451 20.31 -28.34 -13.03
CA GLY A 451 20.08 -29.34 -14.07
C GLY A 451 19.94 -30.76 -13.53
N ALA A 452 20.76 -31.17 -12.56
CA ALA A 452 20.67 -32.48 -11.92
C ALA A 452 19.35 -32.70 -11.15
N HIS A 453 18.75 -31.62 -10.63
CA HIS A 453 17.44 -31.63 -9.99
C HIS A 453 16.27 -31.46 -10.98
N GLY A 454 16.54 -31.36 -12.29
CA GLY A 454 15.53 -31.16 -13.32
C GLY A 454 14.84 -29.81 -13.26
N ILE A 455 15.51 -28.79 -12.70
CA ILE A 455 14.96 -27.44 -12.53
C ILE A 455 15.20 -26.64 -13.81
N GLU A 456 14.12 -26.09 -14.37
CA GLU A 456 14.19 -25.33 -15.61
C GLU A 456 14.68 -23.90 -15.34
N ILE A 457 15.70 -23.48 -16.09
CA ILE A 457 16.27 -22.13 -16.05
C ILE A 457 15.76 -21.40 -17.29
N ALA A 458 15.05 -20.29 -17.12
CA ALA A 458 14.55 -19.46 -18.21
C ALA A 458 15.61 -18.53 -18.79
N GLY A 459 16.57 -18.11 -17.95
CA GLY A 459 17.64 -17.21 -18.36
C GLY A 459 18.76 -17.16 -17.34
N MET A 460 19.93 -16.74 -17.81
CA MET A 460 21.13 -16.59 -16.99
C MET A 460 21.84 -15.33 -17.44
N HIS A 461 22.06 -14.41 -16.49
CA HIS A 461 22.60 -13.08 -16.76
C HIS A 461 23.74 -12.80 -15.79
N THR A 462 24.95 -12.65 -16.32
CA THR A 462 26.10 -12.24 -15.51
C THR A 462 26.15 -10.73 -15.46
N ALA A 463 25.98 -10.17 -14.28
CA ALA A 463 26.25 -8.77 -14.01
C ALA A 463 27.72 -8.67 -13.59
N HIS A 464 28.54 -8.10 -14.47
CA HIS A 464 29.86 -7.61 -14.07
C HIS A 464 29.69 -6.20 -13.49
N PRO A 465 30.53 -5.78 -12.53
CA PRO A 465 30.46 -4.44 -11.95
C PRO A 465 30.33 -3.38 -13.05
N MET A 466 29.45 -2.39 -12.79
CA MET A 466 29.21 -1.22 -13.62
C MET A 466 30.50 -0.77 -14.30
N GLU A 467 30.47 -0.83 -15.64
CA GLU A 467 31.46 -0.40 -16.61
C GLU A 467 32.80 0.02 -16.01
N ARG A 468 33.83 -0.80 -16.23
CA ARG A 468 35.22 -0.31 -16.19
C ARG A 468 35.24 1.05 -16.92
N PRO A 469 35.86 2.10 -16.36
CA PRO A 469 35.89 3.40 -17.03
C PRO A 469 36.41 3.22 -18.45
N MET A 470 35.63 3.69 -19.45
CA MET A 470 35.97 3.55 -20.87
C MET A 470 37.43 3.95 -21.09
N LYS A 471 38.19 3.02 -21.68
CA LYS A 471 39.59 3.30 -22.05
C LYS A 471 39.58 4.53 -22.95
N LYS A 472 40.62 5.36 -22.89
CA LYS A 472 40.72 6.60 -23.68
C LYS A 472 40.36 6.37 -25.16
N LYS A 473 40.85 5.26 -25.75
CA LYS A 473 40.53 4.85 -27.13
C LYS A 473 39.03 4.63 -27.41
N GLU A 474 38.27 4.10 -26.45
CA GLU A 474 36.82 3.85 -26.59
C GLU A 474 36.04 5.17 -26.50
N ARG A 475 36.43 6.08 -25.60
CA ARG A 475 35.91 7.46 -25.54
C ARG A 475 36.19 8.24 -26.83
N ASP A 476 37.44 8.21 -27.29
CA ASP A 476 37.87 8.90 -28.52
C ASP A 476 37.10 8.37 -29.76
N PHE A 477 36.73 7.07 -29.76
CA PHE A 477 35.93 6.47 -30.83
C PHE A 477 34.49 7.01 -30.83
N TRP A 478 33.83 7.02 -29.68
CA TRP A 478 32.45 7.50 -29.57
C TRP A 478 32.32 9.02 -29.77
N GLU A 479 33.31 9.82 -29.34
CA GLU A 479 33.38 11.24 -29.67
C GLU A 479 33.51 11.46 -31.19
N LYS A 480 34.31 10.65 -31.89
CA LYS A 480 34.39 10.70 -33.35
C LYS A 480 33.06 10.33 -34.01
N VAL A 481 32.36 9.32 -33.50
CA VAL A 481 31.04 8.92 -34.02
C VAL A 481 30.03 10.06 -33.86
N GLU A 482 30.01 10.73 -32.71
CA GLU A 482 29.16 11.91 -32.47
C GLU A 482 29.53 13.10 -33.35
N GLN A 483 30.82 13.35 -33.57
CA GLN A 483 31.28 14.40 -34.50
C GLN A 483 30.87 14.11 -35.95
N ILE A 484 30.88 12.84 -36.37
CA ILE A 484 30.42 12.44 -37.71
C ILE A 484 28.90 12.62 -37.82
N LYS A 485 28.13 12.25 -36.80
CA LYS A 485 26.68 12.48 -36.77
C LYS A 485 26.32 13.96 -36.86
N LYS A 486 27.04 14.82 -36.14
CA LYS A 486 26.86 16.28 -36.18
C LYS A 486 27.32 16.95 -37.48
N ARG A 487 28.14 16.27 -38.28
CA ARG A 487 28.54 16.74 -39.62
C ARG A 487 27.57 16.32 -40.71
N ASN A 488 26.75 15.31 -40.45
CA ASN A 488 25.78 14.74 -41.39
C ASN A 488 24.32 15.12 -41.04
N ALA A 489 24.12 15.96 -40.02
CA ALA A 489 22.87 16.64 -39.68
C ALA A 489 23.07 18.13 -39.91
#